data_AF-A0A2U3LNG4-F1
#
_entry.id   AF-A0A2U3LNG4-F1
#
_cell.length_a   1.000
_cell.length_b   1.000
_cell.length_c   1.000
_cell.angle_alpha   90.00
_cell.angle_beta   90.00
_cell.angle_gamma   90.00
#
_symmetry.space_group_name_H-M   'P 1'
#
loop_
_entity.id
_entity.type
_entity.pdbx_description
1 polymer ?
#
loop_
_entity_poly.entity_id
_entity_poly.type
_entity_poly.pdbx_seq_one_letter_code
_entity_poly.pdbx_strand_id
1 'polypeptide(L)'
;MKDHRITVRFSAGMRRRLTAAARRGGTRESDLVRDAVELRLAAEEGSPTAYEHAKKAGLIGAVKGTIRDLSTNPKYFDGFGGS
;
A
#
# COMPACT_ATOMS: atom_id res chain seq x y z
N MET A 1 23.64 7.80 -6.30
CA MET A 1 22.68 6.87 -5.66
C MET A 1 23.36 5.52 -5.56
N LYS A 2 23.41 4.88 -4.38
CA LYS A 2 24.01 3.53 -4.28
C LYS A 2 23.03 2.53 -4.87
N ASP A 3 23.47 1.78 -5.88
CA ASP A 3 22.70 0.67 -6.44
C ASP A 3 22.89 -0.56 -5.55
N HIS A 4 21.79 -1.08 -4.98
CA HIS A 4 21.80 -2.27 -4.14
C HIS A 4 21.33 -3.45 -4.96
N ARG A 5 22.30 -4.22 -5.47
CA ARG A 5 22.03 -5.36 -6.37
C ARG A 5 21.92 -6.66 -5.59
N ILE A 6 20.80 -7.35 -5.80
CA ILE A 6 20.61 -8.75 -5.38
C ILE A 6 20.62 -9.67 -6.62
N THR A 7 21.12 -10.90 -6.45
CA THR A 7 21.04 -11.93 -7.49
C THR A 7 20.09 -13.02 -7.03
N VAL A 8 19.03 -13.24 -7.80
CA VAL A 8 17.94 -14.17 -7.48
C VAL A 8 17.86 -15.27 -8.53
N ARG A 9 17.65 -16.52 -8.10
CA ARG A 9 17.54 -17.68 -8.99
C ARG A 9 16.11 -17.84 -9.49
N PHE A 10 15.96 -17.94 -10.81
CA PHE A 10 14.67 -18.13 -11.48
C PHE A 10 14.67 -19.50 -12.18
N SER A 11 13.52 -20.17 -12.19
CA SER A 11 13.35 -21.33 -13.05
C SER A 11 13.43 -20.92 -14.52
N ALA A 12 13.87 -21.82 -15.40
CA ALA A 12 13.96 -21.54 -16.83
C ALA A 12 12.60 -21.12 -17.42
N GLY A 13 11.50 -21.73 -16.97
CA GLY A 13 10.14 -21.37 -17.37
C GLY A 13 9.75 -19.96 -16.92
N MET A 14 10.08 -19.59 -15.68
CA MET A 14 9.77 -18.25 -15.15
C MET A 14 10.54 -17.16 -15.91
N ARG A 15 11.83 -17.39 -16.21
CA ARG A 15 12.62 -16.47 -17.02
C ARG A 15 12.00 -16.24 -18.40
N ARG A 16 11.58 -17.31 -19.10
CA ARG A 16 10.90 -17.20 -20.40
C ARG A 16 9.62 -16.37 -20.31
N ARG A 17 8.81 -16.59 -19.28
CA ARG A 17 7.58 -15.81 -19.05
C ARG A 17 7.87 -14.34 -18.77
N LEU A 18 8.89 -14.04 -17.97
CA LEU A 18 9.32 -12.67 -17.66
C LEU A 18 9.78 -11.94 -18.92
N THR A 19 10.67 -12.54 -19.72
CA THR A 19 11.13 -11.96 -20.99
C THR A 19 9.96 -11.71 -21.95
N ALA A 20 9.02 -12.65 -22.05
CA ALA A 20 7.85 -12.48 -22.91
C ALA A 20 6.92 -11.35 -22.42
N ALA A 21 6.73 -11.20 -21.11
CA ALA A 21 5.95 -10.12 -20.53
C ALA A 21 6.61 -8.75 -20.76
N ALA A 22 7.92 -8.66 -20.52
CA ALA A 22 8.71 -7.45 -20.75
C ALA A 22 8.61 -6.99 -22.21
N ARG A 23 8.76 -7.92 -23.16
CA ARG A 23 8.63 -7.64 -24.60
C ARG A 23 7.24 -7.13 -24.98
N ARG A 24 6.17 -7.75 -24.46
CA ARG A 24 4.79 -7.31 -24.75
C ARG A 24 4.50 -5.92 -24.18
N GLY A 25 5.07 -5.60 -23.02
CA GLY A 25 4.87 -4.31 -22.35
C GLY A 25 5.82 -3.21 -22.81
N GLY A 26 6.85 -3.51 -23.62
CA GLY A 26 7.90 -2.55 -23.95
C GLY A 26 8.75 -2.12 -22.74
N THR A 27 8.75 -2.90 -21.67
CA THR A 27 9.47 -2.62 -20.41
C THR A 27 10.70 -3.50 -20.26
N ARG A 28 11.59 -3.19 -19.31
CA ARG A 28 12.74 -4.06 -18.99
C ARG A 28 12.30 -5.14 -18.01
N GLU A 29 12.96 -6.30 -18.07
CA GLU A 29 12.75 -7.39 -17.10
C GLU A 29 12.97 -6.91 -15.65
N SER A 30 13.94 -6.00 -15.44
CA SER A 30 14.21 -5.40 -14.13
C SER A 30 13.06 -4.56 -13.60
N ASP A 31 12.30 -3.90 -14.48
CA ASP A 31 11.20 -3.04 -14.07
C ASP A 31 10.04 -3.90 -13.60
N LEU A 32 9.70 -4.96 -14.34
CA LEU A 32 8.69 -5.93 -13.91
C LEU A 32 9.04 -6.61 -12.57
N VAL A 33 10.31 -6.95 -12.35
CA VAL A 33 10.75 -7.54 -11.08
C VAL A 33 10.64 -6.52 -9.95
N ARG A 34 11.02 -5.26 -10.19
CA ARG A 34 10.92 -4.19 -9.20
C ARG A 34 9.46 -3.94 -8.82
N ASP A 35 8.59 -3.75 -9.80
CA ASP A 35 7.17 -3.49 -9.57
C ASP A 35 6.51 -4.65 -8.80
N ALA A 36 6.86 -5.90 -9.13
CA ALA A 36 6.35 -7.06 -8.41
C ALA A 36 6.80 -7.11 -6.95
N VAL A 37 8.05 -6.72 -6.67
CA VAL A 37 8.58 -6.64 -5.30
C VAL A 37 7.92 -5.50 -4.53
N GLU A 38 7.80 -4.32 -5.12
CA GLU A 38 7.13 -3.16 -4.51
C GLU A 38 5.66 -3.48 -4.20
N LEU A 39 4.94 -4.11 -5.12
CA LEU A 39 3.56 -4.53 -4.92
C LEU A 39 3.44 -5.52 -3.76
N ARG A 40 4.38 -6.47 -3.64
CA ARG A 40 4.37 -7.47 -2.56
C ARG A 40 4.64 -6.81 -1.20
N LEU A 41 5.63 -5.92 -1.13
CA LEU A 41 5.96 -5.20 0.10
C LEU A 41 4.80 -4.29 0.54
N ALA A 42 4.17 -3.58 -0.40
CA ALA A 42 3.01 -2.75 -0.11
C ALA A 42 1.80 -3.58 0.38
N ALA A 43 1.64 -4.82 -0.11
CA ALA A 43 0.61 -5.72 0.38
C ALA A 43 0.89 -6.24 1.81
N GLU A 44 2.17 -6.41 2.18
CA GLU A 44 2.57 -6.86 3.52
C GLU A 44 2.57 -5.73 4.56
N GLU A 45 2.80 -4.48 4.16
CA GLU A 45 2.68 -3.31 5.04
C GLU A 45 1.23 -3.04 5.51
N GLY A 46 0.27 -3.79 4.98
CA GLY A 46 -1.16 -3.66 5.29
C GLY A 46 -1.78 -2.47 4.56
N SER A 47 -3.02 -2.65 4.07
CA SER A 47 -3.77 -1.52 3.52
C SER A 47 -3.80 -0.39 4.54
N PRO A 48 -3.53 0.87 4.14
CA PRO A 48 -3.53 1.98 5.09
C PRO A 48 -4.89 2.02 5.78
N THR A 49 -4.87 2.13 7.11
CA THR A 49 -6.12 2.19 7.86
C THR A 49 -6.91 3.44 7.46
N ALA A 50 -8.22 3.46 7.70
CA ALA A 50 -9.03 4.65 7.50
C ALA A 50 -8.44 5.88 8.24
N TYR A 51 -7.82 5.65 9.40
CA TYR A 51 -7.08 6.66 10.14
C TYR A 51 -5.88 7.21 9.38
N GLU A 52 -5.02 6.36 8.81
CA GLU A 52 -3.85 6.81 8.04
C GLU A 52 -4.25 7.56 6.78
N HIS A 53 -5.32 7.13 6.10
CA HIS A 53 -5.89 7.87 4.97
C HIS A 53 -6.41 9.26 5.38
N ALA A 54 -7.19 9.34 6.45
CA ALA A 54 -7.73 10.60 6.96
C ALA A 54 -6.61 11.56 7.44
N LYS A 55 -5.55 11.01 8.05
CA LYS A 55 -4.38 11.76 8.50
C LYS A 55 -3.60 12.32 7.31
N LYS A 56 -3.29 11.49 6.30
CA LYS A 56 -2.56 11.93 5.09
C LYS A 56 -3.33 12.99 4.31
N ALA A 57 -4.65 12.88 4.25
CA ALA A 57 -5.52 13.85 3.59
C ALA A 57 -5.76 15.14 4.41
N GLY A 58 -5.20 15.25 5.62
CA GLY A 58 -5.41 16.41 6.49
C GLY A 58 -6.86 16.58 6.96
N LEU A 59 -7.65 15.50 6.93
CA LEU A 59 -9.08 15.53 7.27
C LEU A 59 -9.32 15.50 8.77
N ILE A 60 -8.34 14.99 9.54
CA ILE A 60 -8.42 14.96 11.00
C ILE A 60 -8.43 16.40 11.54
N GLY A 61 -9.54 16.81 12.15
CA GLY A 61 -9.73 18.16 12.67
C GLY A 61 -10.12 19.21 11.61
N ALA A 62 -10.46 18.80 10.38
CA ALA A 62 -10.87 19.73 9.32
C ALA A 62 -12.21 20.44 9.62
N VAL A 63 -13.09 19.82 10.41
CA VAL A 63 -14.37 20.40 10.81
C VAL A 63 -14.17 21.22 12.11
N LYS A 64 -14.52 22.51 12.05
CA LYS A 64 -14.42 23.44 13.18
C LYS A 64 -15.77 23.61 13.88
N GLY A 65 -15.76 23.87 15.19
CA GLY A 65 -16.98 24.14 15.98
C GLY A 65 -17.78 22.89 16.38
N THR A 66 -17.25 21.69 16.09
CA THR A 66 -17.85 20.42 16.48
C THR A 66 -17.26 19.89 17.78
N ILE A 67 -17.90 18.85 18.31
CA ILE A 67 -17.50 18.16 19.53
C ILE A 67 -16.06 17.63 19.38
N ARG A 68 -15.21 17.95 20.36
CA ARG A 68 -13.74 17.74 20.29
C ARG A 68 -13.33 16.29 20.56
N ASP A 69 -14.17 15.50 21.22
CA ASP A 69 -13.85 14.22 21.85
C ASP A 69 -14.73 13.06 21.37
N LEU A 70 -15.16 13.08 20.11
CA LEU A 70 -16.02 12.06 19.51
C LEU A 70 -15.43 10.63 19.53
N SER A 71 -14.11 10.47 19.65
CA SER A 71 -13.44 9.16 19.69
C SER A 71 -13.14 8.66 21.10
N THR A 72 -13.47 9.44 22.14
CA THR A 72 -13.13 9.10 23.54
C THR A 72 -14.27 9.36 24.52
N ASN A 73 -15.35 10.01 24.11
CA ASN A 73 -16.46 10.38 24.98
C ASN A 73 -17.62 9.38 24.85
N PRO A 74 -17.87 8.54 25.87
CA PRO A 74 -18.89 7.49 25.82
C PRO A 74 -20.31 8.02 25.55
N LYS A 75 -20.58 9.30 25.83
CA LYS A 75 -21.88 9.94 25.56
C LYS A 75 -22.29 9.87 24.09
N TYR A 76 -21.32 9.81 23.18
CA TYR A 76 -21.56 9.80 21.73
C TYR A 76 -21.39 8.42 21.10
N PHE A 77 -21.24 7.37 21.92
CA PHE A 77 -21.00 6.01 21.45
C PHE A 77 -22.28 5.18 21.33
N ASP A 78 -23.45 5.78 21.61
CA ASP A 78 -24.73 5.09 21.43
C ASP A 78 -24.92 4.69 19.96
N GLY A 79 -25.10 3.39 19.71
CA GLY A 79 -25.15 2.81 18.37
C GLY A 79 -23.80 2.61 17.65
N PHE A 80 -22.66 2.90 18.28
CA PHE A 80 -21.34 2.69 17.68
C PHE A 80 -20.95 1.21 17.66
N GLY A 81 -20.70 0.65 16.47
CA GLY A 81 -20.26 -0.75 16.30
C GLY A 81 -21.38 -1.79 16.50
N GLY A 82 -22.64 -1.39 16.30
CA GLY A 82 -23.81 -2.25 16.54
C GLY A 82 -23.73 -3.64 15.91
N SER A 83 -24.18 -4.62 16.70
CA SER A 83 -24.70 -5.93 16.29
C SER A 83 -26.15 -5.83 15.86
#